data_AF-A0A8H6X7W9-F1
#
_entry.id   AF-A0A8H6X7W9-F1
#
_cell.length_a   1.000
_cell.length_b   1.000
_cell.length_c   1.000
_cell.angle_alpha   90.00
_cell.angle_beta   90.00
_cell.angle_gamma   90.00
#
_symmetry.space_group_name_H-M   'P 1'
#
loop_
_entity.id
_entity.type
_entity.pdbx_description
1 polymer ?
#
loop_
_entity_poly.entity_id
_entity_poly.type
_entity_poly.pdbx_seq_one_letter_code
_entity_poly.pdbx_strand_id
1 'polypeptide(L)'
;MNRPQDCRRFIWVFAIASSVLVATFHFIIIVRVYVLWDRRRRIKWILFVTFGIEISVATIFIVLSGKEIQPFIVYDPGTHMCEFSRKPWALPYAVGTQMVFDLFLIVMTICNALDRPHTKQADVVTSLIHDGARMFLCTFLLCLANFVVTITGNPANCFVTLSVVWMMMSTVNSRMQLRFEGLRFVRFTGLPGSDIELHGIL
;
A
#
# COMPACT_ATOMS: atom_id res chain seq x y z
N MET A 1 10.73 12.46 -33.52
CA MET A 1 10.52 11.02 -33.85
C MET A 1 10.93 10.22 -32.62
N ASN A 2 10.06 10.14 -31.61
CA ASN A 2 10.35 9.38 -30.38
C ASN A 2 10.29 7.89 -30.73
N ARG A 3 11.38 7.17 -30.43
CA ARG A 3 11.53 5.79 -30.89
C ARG A 3 10.72 4.88 -29.97
N PRO A 4 10.17 3.75 -30.45
CA PRO A 4 9.47 2.77 -29.61
C PRO A 4 10.29 2.25 -28.41
N GLN A 5 11.61 2.48 -28.42
CA GLN A 5 12.52 2.23 -27.30
C GLN A 5 12.27 3.13 -26.08
N ASP A 6 11.87 4.39 -26.29
CA ASP A 6 11.62 5.36 -25.21
C ASP A 6 10.35 4.97 -24.43
N CYS A 7 9.28 4.59 -25.14
CA CYS A 7 8.07 4.06 -24.54
C CYS A 7 8.32 2.79 -23.74
N ARG A 8 9.16 1.89 -24.25
CA ARG A 8 9.54 0.65 -23.55
C ARG A 8 10.28 0.94 -22.25
N ARG A 9 11.21 1.90 -22.26
CA ARG A 9 11.95 2.33 -21.05
C ARG A 9 11.00 2.97 -20.04
N PHE A 10 10.10 3.84 -20.48
CA PHE A 10 9.11 4.49 -19.62
C PHE A 10 8.27 3.48 -18.84
N ILE A 11 7.78 2.42 -19.49
CA ILE A 11 6.96 1.39 -18.85
C ILE A 11 7.72 0.62 -17.78
N TRP A 12 8.97 0.26 -18.03
CA TRP A 12 9.79 -0.42 -17.03
C TRP A 12 10.09 0.49 -15.84
N VAL A 13 10.42 1.75 -16.09
CA VAL A 13 10.63 2.73 -15.01
C VAL A 13 9.36 2.90 -14.18
N PHE A 14 8.20 3.05 -14.84
CA PHE A 14 6.90 3.16 -14.17
C PHE A 14 6.55 1.91 -13.35
N ALA A 15 6.75 0.72 -13.93
CA ALA A 15 6.49 -0.56 -13.26
C ALA A 15 7.41 -0.76 -12.04
N ILE A 16 8.70 -0.44 -12.15
CA ILE A 16 9.65 -0.56 -11.04
C ILE A 16 9.32 0.46 -9.94
N ALA A 17 9.11 1.72 -10.31
CA ALA A 17 8.80 2.78 -9.35
C ALA A 17 7.51 2.48 -8.57
N SER A 18 6.45 2.06 -9.27
CA SER A 18 5.20 1.65 -8.64
C SER A 18 5.36 0.42 -7.74
N SER A 19 6.11 -0.59 -8.18
CA SER A 19 6.38 -1.80 -7.37
C SER A 19 7.11 -1.45 -6.07
N VAL A 20 8.11 -0.57 -6.12
CA VAL A 20 8.86 -0.12 -4.94
C VAL A 20 7.96 0.65 -3.98
N LEU A 21 7.09 1.54 -4.51
CA LEU A 21 6.14 2.29 -3.69
C LEU A 21 5.16 1.36 -2.98
N VAL A 22 4.57 0.41 -3.71
CA VAL A 22 3.68 -0.62 -3.15
C VAL A 22 4.39 -1.42 -2.05
N ALA A 23 5.58 -1.95 -2.34
CA ALA A 23 6.34 -2.76 -1.39
C ALA A 23 6.64 -1.98 -0.11
N THR A 24 6.98 -0.69 -0.24
CA THR A 24 7.20 0.20 0.89
C THR A 24 5.93 0.36 1.71
N PHE A 25 4.77 0.56 1.06
CA PHE A 25 3.49 0.69 1.76
C PHE A 25 3.09 -0.59 2.49
N HIS A 26 3.17 -1.75 1.84
CA HIS A 26 2.90 -3.04 2.48
C HIS A 26 3.84 -3.26 3.67
N PHE A 27 5.13 -2.93 3.54
CA PHE A 27 6.09 -3.04 4.63
C PHE A 27 5.71 -2.16 5.84
N ILE A 28 5.33 -0.90 5.61
CA ILE A 28 4.89 0.02 6.68
C ILE A 28 3.66 -0.56 7.40
N ILE A 29 2.68 -1.08 6.65
CA ILE A 29 1.47 -1.67 7.22
C ILE A 29 1.80 -2.92 8.04
N ILE A 30 2.66 -3.81 7.53
CA ILE A 30 3.15 -4.99 8.26
C ILE A 30 3.77 -4.60 9.60
N VAL A 31 4.64 -3.58 9.62
CA VAL A 31 5.26 -3.10 10.86
C VAL A 31 4.20 -2.65 11.86
N ARG A 32 3.14 -1.99 11.40
CA ARG A 32 2.03 -1.56 12.26
C ARG A 32 1.23 -2.73 12.81
N VAL A 33 0.86 -3.69 11.95
CA VAL A 33 0.16 -4.91 12.39
C VAL A 33 1.05 -5.68 13.38
N TYR A 34 2.36 -5.74 13.13
CA TYR A 34 3.30 -6.38 14.06
C TYR A 34 3.37 -5.68 15.43
N VAL A 35 3.38 -4.35 15.47
CA VAL A 35 3.32 -3.57 16.72
C VAL A 35 1.98 -3.77 17.43
N LEU A 36 0.89 -3.87 16.67
CA LEU A 36 -0.45 -4.11 17.20
C LEU A 36 -0.55 -5.47 17.93
N TRP A 37 0.15 -6.48 17.40
CA TRP A 37 0.31 -7.82 18.00
C TRP A 37 1.37 -7.90 19.11
N ASP A 38 1.69 -6.76 19.73
CA ASP A 38 2.62 -6.64 20.87
C ASP A 38 4.00 -7.31 20.62
N ARG A 39 4.52 -7.17 19.39
CA ARG A 39 5.84 -7.67 18.97
C ARG A 39 6.06 -9.18 19.18
N ARG A 40 5.00 -10.00 19.15
CA ARG A 40 5.13 -11.47 19.24
C ARG A 40 5.94 -12.04 18.07
N ARG A 41 6.99 -12.81 18.37
CA ARG A 41 7.94 -13.35 17.37
C ARG A 41 7.29 -14.24 16.30
N ARG A 42 6.22 -14.98 16.66
CA ARG A 42 5.47 -15.82 15.71
C ARG A 42 4.77 -14.99 14.63
N ILE A 43 4.10 -13.90 15.03
CA ILE A 43 3.39 -13.01 14.11
C ILE A 43 4.36 -12.32 13.16
N LYS A 44 5.55 -11.93 13.65
CA LYS A 44 6.62 -11.40 12.80
C LYS A 44 6.90 -12.33 11.62
N TRP A 45 7.17 -13.61 11.91
CA TRP A 45 7.49 -14.58 10.87
C TRP A 45 6.34 -14.80 9.89
N ILE A 46 5.11 -14.92 10.39
CA ILE A 46 3.92 -15.06 9.53
C ILE A 46 3.81 -13.88 8.57
N LEU A 47 3.89 -12.64 9.08
CA LEU A 47 3.77 -11.44 8.26
C LEU A 47 4.90 -11.32 7.22
N PHE A 48 6.15 -11.58 7.62
CA PHE A 48 7.31 -11.51 6.71
C PHE A 48 7.26 -12.60 5.62
N VAL A 49 6.85 -13.83 5.97
CA VAL A 49 6.72 -14.92 4.99
C VAL A 49 5.61 -14.60 3.99
N THR A 50 4.43 -14.17 4.46
CA THR A 50 3.33 -13.81 3.57
C THR A 50 3.68 -12.63 2.67
N PHE A 51 4.39 -11.62 3.19
CA PHE A 51 4.91 -10.51 2.38
C PHE A 51 5.90 -10.95 1.30
N GLY A 52 6.83 -11.84 1.65
CA GLY A 52 7.78 -12.40 0.69
C GLY A 52 7.08 -13.15 -0.46
N ILE A 53 6.04 -13.92 -0.13
CA ILE A 53 5.20 -14.61 -1.11
C ILE A 53 4.46 -13.59 -1.99
N GLU A 54 3.81 -12.58 -1.38
CA GLU A 54 3.07 -11.54 -2.11
C GLU A 54 3.97 -10.80 -3.10
N ILE A 55 5.10 -10.25 -2.66
CA ILE A 55 6.03 -9.53 -3.53
C ILE A 55 6.56 -10.42 -4.66
N SER A 56 6.86 -11.69 -4.38
CA SER A 56 7.35 -12.62 -5.40
C SER A 56 6.29 -12.85 -6.48
N VAL A 57 5.06 -13.17 -6.07
CA VAL A 57 3.94 -13.43 -6.99
C VAL A 57 3.56 -12.17 -7.78
N ALA A 58 3.47 -11.02 -7.11
CA ALA A 58 3.19 -9.74 -7.76
C ALA A 58 4.27 -9.38 -8.79
N THR A 59 5.55 -9.55 -8.45
CA THR A 59 6.66 -9.28 -9.38
C THR A 59 6.58 -10.14 -10.63
N ILE A 60 6.26 -11.44 -10.48
CA ILE A 60 6.08 -12.35 -11.63
C ILE A 60 4.99 -11.84 -12.56
N PHE A 61 3.80 -11.51 -12.04
CA PHE A 61 2.69 -11.02 -12.86
C PHE A 61 2.96 -9.64 -13.48
N ILE A 62 3.67 -8.75 -12.79
CA ILE A 62 4.07 -7.44 -13.32
C ILE A 62 5.05 -7.63 -14.50
N VAL A 63 6.04 -8.51 -14.37
CA VAL A 63 7.00 -8.82 -15.45
C VAL A 63 6.30 -9.46 -16.64
N LEU A 64 5.38 -10.39 -16.41
CA LEU A 64 4.57 -11.00 -17.46
C LEU A 64 3.71 -9.96 -18.19
N SER A 65 3.04 -9.08 -17.44
CA SER A 65 2.24 -7.97 -17.99
C SER A 65 3.09 -7.02 -18.83
N GLY A 66 4.29 -6.67 -18.34
CA GLY A 66 5.21 -5.79 -19.04
C GLY A 66 5.76 -6.40 -20.34
N LYS A 67 6.03 -7.71 -20.35
CA LYS A 67 6.45 -8.42 -21.57
C LYS A 67 5.31 -8.52 -22.58
N GLU A 68 4.10 -8.80 -22.12
CA GLU A 68 2.92 -8.94 -22.97
C GLU A 68 2.56 -7.62 -23.65
N ILE A 69 2.69 -6.49 -22.96
CA ILE A 69 2.26 -5.20 -23.49
C ILE A 69 3.29 -4.56 -24.44
N GLN A 70 4.56 -4.94 -24.34
CA GLN A 70 5.66 -4.39 -25.15
C GLN A 70 5.39 -4.31 -26.67
N PRO A 71 4.84 -5.32 -27.34
CA PRO A 71 4.54 -5.24 -28.77
C PRO A 71 3.32 -4.39 -29.13
N PHE A 72 2.46 -4.04 -28.17
CA PHE A 72 1.20 -3.33 -28.38
C PHE A 72 1.24 -1.86 -27.94
N ILE A 73 2.44 -1.30 -27.77
CA ILE A 73 2.61 0.10 -27.41
C ILE A 73 2.78 0.91 -28.68
N VAL A 74 1.93 1.91 -28.84
CA VAL A 74 1.98 2.86 -29.95
C VAL A 74 2.24 4.25 -29.39
N TYR A 75 3.17 4.98 -29.99
CA TYR A 75 3.40 6.38 -29.66
C TYR A 75 2.35 7.22 -30.40
N ASP A 76 1.49 7.91 -29.65
CA ASP A 76 0.52 8.83 -30.23
C ASP A 76 1.15 10.24 -30.36
N PRO A 77 1.31 10.78 -31.59
CA PRO A 77 1.83 12.12 -31.79
C PRO A 77 0.88 13.23 -31.34
N GLY A 78 -0.42 12.97 -31.17
CA GLY A 78 -1.39 13.98 -30.73
C GLY A 78 -1.26 14.33 -29.25
N THR A 79 -1.14 13.32 -28.39
CA THR A 79 -0.97 13.48 -26.94
C THR A 79 0.49 13.54 -26.50
N HIS A 80 1.44 13.26 -27.41
CA HIS A 80 2.86 13.06 -27.11
C HIS A 80 3.12 11.97 -26.04
N MET A 81 2.21 11.01 -25.90
CA MET A 81 2.28 9.94 -24.90
C MET A 81 2.31 8.55 -25.55
N CYS A 82 2.75 7.57 -24.76
CA CYS A 82 2.71 6.17 -25.16
C CYS A 82 1.36 5.59 -24.77
N GLU A 83 0.58 5.13 -25.75
CA GLU A 83 -0.73 4.54 -25.53
C GLU A 83 -0.65 3.01 -25.55
N PHE A 84 -1.51 2.39 -24.74
CA PHE A 84 -1.68 0.95 -24.66
C PHE A 84 -2.88 0.52 -25.49
N SER A 85 -2.65 -0.16 -26.61
CA SER A 85 -3.75 -0.65 -27.46
C SER A 85 -4.43 -1.89 -26.87
N ARG A 86 -3.78 -2.60 -25.94
CA ARG A 86 -4.30 -3.84 -25.34
C ARG A 86 -4.02 -3.90 -23.85
N LYS A 87 -4.99 -4.44 -23.12
CA LYS A 87 -4.89 -4.76 -21.70
C LYS A 87 -4.16 -6.10 -21.50
N PRO A 88 -3.11 -6.18 -20.66
CA PRO A 88 -2.44 -7.44 -20.39
C PRO A 88 -3.34 -8.34 -19.54
N TRP A 89 -3.41 -9.62 -19.86
CA TRP A 89 -4.21 -10.58 -19.09
C TRP A 89 -3.61 -10.83 -17.70
N ALA A 90 -2.31 -10.60 -17.51
CA ALA A 90 -1.61 -10.80 -16.25
C ALA A 90 -1.82 -9.65 -15.23
N LEU A 91 -2.30 -8.48 -15.68
CA LEU A 91 -2.48 -7.30 -14.82
C LEU A 91 -3.51 -7.48 -13.70
N PRO A 92 -4.70 -8.07 -13.95
CA PRO A 92 -5.68 -8.31 -12.89
C PRO A 92 -5.16 -9.29 -11.84
N TYR A 93 -4.30 -10.25 -12.23
CA TYR A 93 -3.67 -11.18 -11.28
C TYR A 93 -2.63 -10.48 -10.39
N ALA A 94 -1.86 -9.54 -10.94
CA ALA A 94 -0.96 -8.71 -10.15
C ALA A 94 -1.73 -7.90 -9.09
N VAL A 95 -2.78 -7.20 -9.50
CA VAL A 95 -3.63 -6.39 -8.60
C VAL A 95 -4.43 -7.26 -7.63
N GLY A 96 -4.92 -8.41 -8.08
CA GLY A 96 -5.63 -9.38 -7.23
C GLY A 96 -4.74 -9.93 -6.12
N THR A 97 -3.46 -10.17 -6.40
CA THR A 97 -2.49 -10.60 -5.38
C THR A 97 -2.36 -9.55 -4.26
N GLN A 98 -2.29 -8.26 -4.63
CA GLN A 98 -2.26 -7.16 -3.65
C GLN A 98 -3.55 -7.12 -2.83
N MET A 99 -4.71 -7.24 -3.47
CA MET A 99 -6.02 -7.24 -2.79
C MET A 99 -6.15 -8.38 -1.77
N VAL A 100 -5.68 -9.59 -2.13
CA VAL A 100 -5.69 -10.75 -1.22
C VAL A 100 -4.79 -10.50 -0.01
N PHE A 101 -3.63 -9.86 -0.22
CA PHE A 101 -2.72 -9.51 0.87
C PHE A 101 -3.29 -8.44 1.80
N ASP A 102 -3.94 -7.41 1.24
CA ASP A 102 -4.65 -6.40 2.04
C ASP A 102 -5.76 -7.03 2.87
N LEU A 103 -6.54 -7.95 2.28
CA LEU A 103 -7.57 -8.71 3.01
C LEU A 103 -6.97 -9.52 4.16
N PHE A 104 -5.84 -10.19 3.93
CA PHE A 104 -5.11 -10.92 4.97
C PHE A 104 -4.70 -10.01 6.13
N LEU A 105 -4.16 -8.81 5.85
CA LEU A 105 -3.76 -7.85 6.88
C LEU A 105 -4.95 -7.32 7.68
N ILE A 106 -6.10 -7.12 7.02
CA ILE A 106 -7.35 -6.72 7.67
C ILE A 106 -7.83 -7.82 8.61
N VAL A 107 -7.85 -9.07 8.15
CA VAL A 107 -8.23 -10.22 8.99
C VAL A 107 -7.30 -10.34 10.19
N MET A 108 -5.98 -10.23 10.01
CA MET A 108 -5.01 -10.26 11.11
C MET A 108 -5.23 -9.12 12.12
N THR A 109 -5.66 -7.95 11.65
CA THR A 109 -5.98 -6.80 12.52
C THR A 109 -7.26 -7.03 13.31
N ILE A 110 -8.30 -7.60 12.68
CA ILE A 110 -9.56 -7.96 13.33
C ILE A 110 -9.34 -9.06 14.38
N CYS A 111 -8.60 -10.13 14.03
CA CYS A 111 -8.28 -11.19 14.99
C CYS A 111 -7.56 -10.65 16.23
N ASN A 112 -6.63 -9.70 16.07
CA ASN A 112 -6.00 -9.05 17.20
C ASN A 112 -6.99 -8.26 18.06
N ALA A 113 -7.95 -7.58 17.44
CA ALA A 113 -8.97 -6.83 18.17
C ALA A 113 -9.89 -7.75 18.99
N LEU A 114 -10.17 -8.96 18.50
CA LEU A 114 -10.96 -9.98 19.20
C LEU A 114 -10.18 -10.64 20.34
N ASP A 115 -8.88 -10.93 20.13
CA ASP A 115 -8.03 -11.61 21.11
C ASP A 115 -7.66 -10.72 22.31
N ARG A 116 -7.79 -9.39 22.20
CA ARG A 116 -7.35 -8.47 23.26
C ARG A 116 -8.49 -8.18 24.26
N PRO A 117 -8.39 -8.63 25.53
CA PRO A 117 -9.41 -8.34 26.54
C PRO A 117 -9.46 -6.83 26.85
N HIS A 118 -10.68 -6.27 26.88
CA HIS A 118 -10.99 -4.87 27.15
C HIS A 118 -10.62 -4.44 28.58
N THR A 119 -9.34 -4.25 28.90
CA THR A 119 -8.91 -3.74 30.21
C THR A 119 -8.60 -2.23 30.16
N LYS A 120 -9.54 -1.43 30.70
CA LYS A 120 -9.56 -0.04 31.23
C LYS A 120 -8.59 1.08 30.76
N GLN A 121 -7.47 0.83 30.09
CA GLN A 121 -6.70 1.87 29.36
C GLN A 121 -7.27 2.09 27.94
N ALA A 122 -8.59 1.95 27.81
CA ALA A 122 -9.27 1.67 26.55
C ALA A 122 -9.43 2.92 25.67
N ASP A 123 -9.72 4.11 26.20
CA ASP A 123 -10.18 5.21 25.33
C ASP A 123 -9.19 5.66 24.24
N VAL A 124 -7.89 5.76 24.55
CA VAL A 124 -6.88 6.15 23.57
C VAL A 124 -6.62 5.04 22.55
N VAL A 125 -6.68 3.78 22.97
CA VAL A 125 -6.46 2.62 22.10
C VAL A 125 -7.67 2.34 21.23
N THR A 126 -8.88 2.48 21.77
CA THR A 126 -10.15 2.28 21.06
C THR A 126 -10.36 3.36 20.01
N SER A 127 -10.04 4.63 20.31
CA SER A 127 -10.04 5.70 19.30
C SER A 127 -9.03 5.41 18.17
N LEU A 128 -7.84 4.89 18.52
CA LEU A 128 -6.82 4.52 17.53
C LEU A 128 -7.21 3.31 16.67
N ILE A 129 -7.90 2.32 17.25
CA ILE A 129 -8.44 1.16 16.53
C ILE A 129 -9.59 1.59 15.63
N HIS A 130 -10.48 2.47 16.08
CA HIS A 130 -11.59 2.98 15.29
C HIS A 130 -11.09 3.80 14.08
N ASP A 131 -10.15 4.72 14.30
CA ASP A 131 -9.54 5.52 13.23
C ASP A 131 -8.68 4.67 12.30
N GLY A 132 -7.92 3.72 12.84
CA GLY A 132 -7.14 2.76 12.07
C GLY A 132 -8.03 1.87 11.19
N ALA A 133 -9.11 1.33 11.75
CA ALA A 133 -10.06 0.48 11.04
C ALA A 133 -10.71 1.22 9.87
N ARG A 134 -11.07 2.50 10.05
CA ARG A 134 -11.62 3.32 8.96
C ARG A 134 -10.61 3.49 7.82
N MET A 135 -9.34 3.73 8.14
CA MET A 135 -8.28 3.85 7.13
C MET A 135 -8.01 2.53 6.40
N PHE A 136 -7.97 1.41 7.12
CA PHE A 136 -7.87 0.07 6.53
C PHE A 136 -9.04 -0.25 5.60
N LEU A 137 -10.27 0.10 6.00
CA LEU A 137 -11.45 -0.07 5.17
C LEU A 137 -11.40 0.80 3.91
N CYS A 138 -10.99 2.07 4.02
CA CYS A 138 -10.81 2.95 2.86
C CYS A 138 -9.78 2.36 1.87
N THR A 139 -8.65 1.87 2.37
CA THR A 139 -7.63 1.18 1.57
C THR A 139 -8.21 -0.05 0.87
N PHE A 140 -8.96 -0.89 1.59
CA PHE A 140 -9.58 -2.07 1.02
C PHE A 140 -10.55 -1.74 -0.11
N LEU A 141 -11.41 -0.74 0.10
CA LEU A 141 -12.38 -0.30 -0.91
C LEU A 141 -11.68 0.28 -2.14
N LEU A 142 -10.59 1.01 -1.96
CA LEU A 142 -9.75 1.51 -3.07
C LEU A 142 -9.13 0.37 -3.87
N CYS A 143 -8.58 -0.64 -3.18
CA CYS A 143 -8.01 -1.82 -3.83
C CYS A 143 -9.08 -2.68 -4.53
N LEU A 144 -10.26 -2.82 -3.93
CA LEU A 144 -11.41 -3.50 -4.54
C LEU A 144 -11.88 -2.77 -5.80
N ALA A 145 -12.04 -1.44 -5.75
CA ALA A 145 -12.41 -0.65 -6.91
C ALA A 145 -11.38 -0.79 -8.04
N ASN A 146 -10.08 -0.78 -7.70
CA ASN A 146 -9.01 -1.00 -8.65
C ASN A 146 -9.06 -2.39 -9.28
N PHE A 147 -9.32 -3.43 -8.48
CA PHE A 147 -9.48 -4.80 -8.98
C PHE A 147 -10.68 -4.92 -9.93
N VAL A 148 -11.82 -4.33 -9.58
CA VAL A 148 -13.02 -4.34 -10.43
C VAL A 148 -12.73 -3.66 -11.77
N VAL A 149 -12.10 -2.49 -11.77
CA VAL A 149 -11.74 -1.78 -13.02
C VAL A 149 -10.70 -2.58 -13.82
N THR A 150 -9.74 -3.24 -13.18
CA THR A 150 -8.81 -4.11 -13.89
C THR A 150 -9.46 -5.37 -14.43
N ILE A 151 -10.69 -5.74 -14.06
CA ILE A 151 -11.44 -6.80 -14.73
C ILE A 151 -12.29 -6.22 -15.86
N THR A 152 -13.12 -5.22 -15.58
CA THR A 152 -14.18 -4.77 -16.50
C THR A 152 -13.80 -3.59 -17.39
N GLY A 153 -12.78 -2.82 -17.02
CA GLY A 153 -12.43 -1.56 -17.66
C GLY A 153 -11.60 -1.71 -18.93
N ASN A 154 -11.75 -0.70 -19.81
CA ASN A 154 -10.90 -0.43 -20.97
C ASN A 154 -9.43 -0.17 -20.54
N PRO A 155 -8.43 -0.37 -21.41
CA PRO A 155 -7.02 -0.23 -21.07
C PRO A 155 -6.67 1.19 -20.56
N ALA A 156 -7.21 2.23 -21.20
CA ALA A 156 -7.02 3.61 -20.76
C ALA A 156 -7.59 3.84 -19.35
N ASN A 157 -8.82 3.39 -19.10
CA ASN A 157 -9.47 3.50 -17.79
C ASN A 157 -8.68 2.73 -16.72
N CYS A 158 -8.18 1.53 -17.04
CA CYS A 158 -7.36 0.75 -16.11
C CYS A 158 -6.11 1.53 -15.68
N PHE A 159 -5.38 2.13 -16.62
CA PHE A 159 -4.15 2.84 -16.31
C PHE A 159 -4.40 4.12 -15.50
N VAL A 160 -5.44 4.88 -15.87
CA VAL A 160 -5.85 6.08 -15.13
C VAL A 160 -6.30 5.71 -13.72
N THR A 161 -7.17 4.71 -13.57
CA THR A 161 -7.64 4.26 -12.26
C THR A 161 -6.51 3.73 -11.40
N LEU A 162 -5.59 2.92 -11.95
CA LEU A 162 -4.42 2.42 -11.23
C LEU A 162 -3.58 3.57 -10.66
N SER A 163 -3.29 4.57 -11.51
CA SER A 163 -2.51 5.74 -11.12
C SER A 163 -3.21 6.54 -10.02
N VAL A 164 -4.51 6.82 -10.19
CA VAL A 164 -5.30 7.58 -9.21
C VAL A 164 -5.41 6.84 -7.88
N VAL A 165 -5.69 5.53 -7.91
CA VAL A 165 -5.79 4.71 -6.70
C VAL A 165 -4.45 4.68 -5.96
N TRP A 166 -3.33 4.53 -6.66
CA TRP A 166 -2.01 4.57 -6.02
C TRP A 166 -1.69 5.94 -5.40
N MET A 167 -2.09 7.04 -6.03
CA MET A 167 -1.96 8.38 -5.44
C MET A 167 -2.80 8.55 -4.17
N MET A 168 -4.06 8.06 -4.19
CA MET A 168 -4.92 8.09 -3.01
C MET A 168 -4.34 7.23 -1.88
N MET A 169 -3.89 6.02 -2.20
CA MET A 169 -3.28 5.09 -1.25
C MET A 169 -2.03 5.70 -0.59
N SER A 170 -1.16 6.34 -1.37
CA SER A 170 -0.02 7.11 -0.85
C SER A 170 -0.46 8.22 0.12
N THR A 171 -1.49 8.98 -0.24
CA THR A 171 -2.01 10.08 0.59
C THR A 171 -2.60 9.57 1.92
N VAL A 172 -3.39 8.49 1.86
CA VAL A 172 -3.98 7.82 3.03
C VAL A 172 -2.86 7.33 3.95
N ASN A 173 -1.83 6.69 3.39
CA ASN A 173 -0.70 6.18 4.15
C ASN A 173 0.11 7.30 4.82
N SER A 174 0.40 8.38 4.09
CA SER A 174 1.12 9.55 4.64
C SER A 174 0.34 10.20 5.79
N ARG A 175 -0.98 10.38 5.64
CA ARG A 175 -1.84 10.90 6.72
C ARG A 175 -1.84 9.97 7.93
N MET A 176 -1.86 8.66 7.70
CA MET A 176 -1.79 7.67 8.77
C MET A 176 -0.43 7.69 9.49
N GLN A 177 0.68 7.92 8.77
CA GLN A 177 2.02 8.06 9.37
C GLN A 177 2.11 9.31 10.25
N LEU A 178 1.71 10.46 9.73
CA LEU A 178 1.74 11.72 10.48
C LEU A 178 0.88 11.65 11.74
N ARG A 179 -0.32 11.05 11.68
CA ARG A 179 -1.17 10.87 12.86
C ARG A 179 -0.51 9.98 13.91
N PHE A 180 0.15 8.90 13.49
CA PHE A 180 0.84 8.00 14.39
C PHE A 180 2.01 8.69 15.10
N GLU A 181 2.81 9.47 14.36
CA GLU A 181 3.90 10.26 14.92
C GLU A 181 3.39 11.35 15.86
N GLY A 182 2.34 12.08 15.48
CA GLY A 182 1.72 13.09 16.34
C GLY A 182 1.22 12.51 17.67
N LEU A 183 0.59 11.34 17.66
CA LEU A 183 0.15 10.67 18.89
C LEU A 183 1.32 10.17 19.74
N ARG A 184 2.41 9.74 19.10
CA ARG A 184 3.63 9.36 19.81
C ARG A 184 4.19 10.56 20.59
N PHE A 185 4.21 11.75 20.00
CA PHE A 185 4.64 12.97 20.67
C PHE A 185 3.75 13.35 21.86
N VAL A 186 2.43 13.31 21.71
CA VAL A 186 1.49 13.60 22.81
C VAL A 186 1.67 12.63 23.99
N ARG A 187 1.91 11.34 23.70
CA ARG A 187 2.20 10.37 24.77
C ARG A 187 3.50 10.70 25.53
N PHE A 188 4.50 11.26 24.86
CA PHE A 188 5.74 11.68 25.53
C PHE A 188 5.54 12.92 26.39
N THR A 189 4.80 13.93 25.92
CA THR A 189 4.57 15.17 26.67
C THR A 189 3.53 15.03 27.79
N GLY A 190 2.64 14.02 27.72
CA GLY A 190 1.64 13.73 28.76
C GLY A 190 2.14 12.88 29.93
N LEU A 191 3.43 12.53 30.00
CA LEU A 191 4.02 11.92 31.18
C LEU A 191 4.29 13.01 32.23
N PRO A 192 3.64 12.97 33.42
CA PRO A 192 3.96 13.89 34.50
C PRO A 192 5.38 13.55 34.99
N GLY A 193 6.37 14.32 34.55
CA GLY A 193 7.78 14.13 34.93
C GLY A 193 8.81 14.32 33.83
N SER A 194 8.44 14.71 32.60
CA SER A 194 9.41 15.08 31.56
C SER A 194 9.41 16.58 31.26
N ASP A 195 9.45 17.41 32.31
CA ASP A 195 10.16 18.68 32.24
C ASP A 195 11.66 18.35 32.40
N ILE A 196 12.26 17.77 31.36
CA ILE A 196 13.72 17.73 31.27
C ILE A 196 14.13 19.13 30.84
N GLU A 197 14.66 19.86 31.82
CA GLU A 197 15.35 21.13 31.75
C GLU A 197 15.99 21.39 30.37
N LEU A 198 15.36 22.27 29.60
CA LEU A 198 16.02 22.97 28.50
C LEU A 198 16.63 24.28 29.06
N HIS A 199 17.51 24.16 30.06
CA HIS A 199 18.26 25.29 30.59
C HIS A 199 19.74 24.90 30.75
N GLY A 200 20.58 25.29 29.78
CA GLY A 200 22.03 25.25 29.97
C GLY A 200 22.86 24.76 28.79
N ILE A 201 22.63 25.24 27.57
CA ILE A 201 23.70 25.36 26.57
C ILE A 201 23.47 26.65 25.76
N LEU A 202 23.94 27.76 26.34
CA LEU A 202 24.40 28.95 25.63
C LEU A 202 25.39 29.69 26.55
#